data_AF-A0A2M7UTR7-F1
#
_entry.id   AF-A0A2M7UTR7-F1
#
_cell.length_a   1.000
_cell.length_b   1.000
_cell.length_c   1.000
_cell.angle_alpha   90.00
_cell.angle_beta   90.00
_cell.angle_gamma   90.00
#
_symmetry.space_group_name_H-M   'P 1'
#
loop_
_entity.id
_entity.type
_entity.pdbx_description
1 polymer ?
#
loop_
_entity_poly.entity_id
_entity_poly.type
_entity_poly.pdbx_seq_one_letter_code
_entity_poly.pdbx_strand_id
1 'polypeptide(L)'
;MFLHTFIPGPIAWHFVITVVYWYGLLVTLGGVAGFVLIARLAKSIHFPLAHLTNLTFYTVIFGFLGARAFYVLFIEWSYYSTNTGEILKFWQGGISIQGGIIAGAFVVWQYARHFSGKIKNQEVVP
;
A
#
# COMPACT_ATOMS: atom_id res chain seq x y z
N MET A 1 20.73 31.72 -10.13
CA MET A 1 19.27 31.94 -10.34
C MET A 1 18.68 30.91 -11.33
N PHE A 2 19.18 29.65 -11.36
CA PHE A 2 18.77 28.63 -12.35
C PHE A 2 18.12 27.38 -11.73
N LEU A 3 18.17 27.25 -10.40
CA LEU A 3 17.66 26.09 -9.66
C LEU A 3 16.20 26.27 -9.16
N HIS A 4 15.63 27.47 -9.24
CA HIS A 4 14.32 27.76 -8.65
C HIS A 4 13.14 27.48 -9.59
N THR A 5 13.39 27.20 -10.87
CA THR A 5 12.33 27.07 -11.90
C THR A 5 12.43 25.79 -12.71
N PHE A 6 13.34 24.89 -12.37
CA PHE A 6 13.39 23.57 -13.01
C PHE A 6 12.28 22.70 -12.41
N ILE A 7 11.07 22.85 -12.95
CA ILE A 7 9.92 22.01 -12.64
C ILE A 7 9.90 20.91 -13.71
N PRO A 8 10.50 19.73 -13.47
CA PRO A 8 10.38 18.64 -14.40
C PRO A 8 8.89 18.31 -14.59
N GLY A 9 8.49 18.04 -15.83
CA GLY A 9 7.12 17.65 -16.13
C GLY A 9 6.70 16.44 -15.28
N PRO A 10 5.43 16.33 -14.86
CA PRO A 10 4.98 15.25 -13.97
C PRO A 10 5.00 13.85 -14.62
N ILE A 11 5.24 13.81 -15.94
CA ILE A 11 5.13 12.63 -16.78
C ILE A 11 6.53 12.07 -17.05
N ALA A 12 6.71 10.80 -16.73
CA ALA A 12 7.94 10.07 -17.02
C ALA A 12 7.91 9.52 -18.44
N TRP A 13 6.82 8.82 -18.78
CA TRP A 13 6.64 8.22 -20.10
C TRP A 13 5.19 8.38 -20.56
N HIS A 14 5.05 8.70 -21.85
CA HIS A 14 3.78 8.67 -22.56
C HIS A 14 3.72 7.42 -23.43
N PHE A 15 2.77 6.53 -23.12
CA PHE A 15 2.36 5.49 -24.04
C PHE A 15 1.02 5.88 -24.69
N VAL A 16 0.70 5.28 -25.83
CA VAL A 16 -0.53 5.55 -26.59
C VAL A 16 -1.80 5.28 -25.74
N ILE A 17 -1.73 4.32 -24.81
CA ILE A 17 -2.88 3.88 -23.99
C ILE A 17 -2.78 4.39 -22.55
N THR A 18 -1.59 4.70 -22.02
CA THR A 18 -1.41 5.02 -20.60
C THR A 18 -0.24 5.97 -20.37
N VAL A 19 -0.40 6.86 -19.40
CA VAL A 19 0.64 7.81 -19.00
C VAL A 19 1.25 7.35 -17.68
N VAL A 20 2.58 7.23 -17.63
CA VAL A 20 3.32 6.89 -16.41
C VAL A 20 3.84 8.17 -15.79
N TYR A 21 3.44 8.43 -14.55
CA TYR A 21 3.85 9.60 -13.80
C TYR A 21 5.05 9.30 -12.90
N TRP A 22 5.91 10.30 -12.70
CA TRP A 22 7.09 10.19 -11.84
C TRP A 22 6.73 9.81 -10.40
N TYR A 23 5.65 10.38 -9.86
CA TYR A 23 5.25 10.10 -8.48
C TYR A 23 4.91 8.61 -8.28
N GLY A 24 4.26 7.98 -9.25
CA GLY A 24 3.92 6.55 -9.19
C GLY A 24 5.19 5.69 -9.17
N LEU A 25 6.15 6.00 -10.04
CA LEU A 25 7.43 5.31 -10.10
C LEU A 25 8.19 5.40 -8.77
N LEU A 26 8.27 6.60 -8.19
CA LEU A 26 8.96 6.82 -6.91
C LEU A 26 8.29 6.08 -5.75
N VAL A 27 6.96 6.08 -5.69
CA VAL A 27 6.20 5.35 -4.66
C VAL A 27 6.41 3.84 -4.79
N THR A 28 6.36 3.30 -6.01
CA THR A 28 6.63 1.88 -6.24
C THR A 28 8.06 1.51 -5.85
N LEU A 29 9.05 2.33 -6.22
CA LEU A 29 10.45 2.12 -5.81
C LEU A 29 10.61 2.15 -4.28
N GLY A 30 9.94 3.09 -3.59
CA GLY A 30 9.91 3.13 -2.13
C GLY A 30 9.32 1.86 -1.51
N GLY A 31 8.21 1.37 -2.07
CA GLY A 31 7.58 0.11 -1.64
C GLY A 31 8.50 -1.11 -1.82
N VAL A 32 9.16 -1.22 -2.98
CA VAL A 32 10.11 -2.30 -3.28
C VAL A 32 11.32 -2.23 -2.34
N ALA A 33 11.89 -1.03 -2.15
CA ALA A 33 13.01 -0.84 -1.24
C ALA A 33 12.64 -1.22 0.21
N GLY A 34 11.45 -0.84 0.66
CA GLY A 34 10.92 -1.23 1.96
C GLY A 34 10.78 -2.75 2.11
N PHE A 35 10.23 -3.43 1.11
CA PHE A 35 10.12 -4.89 1.13
C PHE A 35 11.49 -5.58 1.18
N VAL A 36 12.45 -5.14 0.35
CA VAL A 36 13.82 -5.69 0.35
C VAL A 36 14.49 -5.51 1.71
N LEU A 37 14.32 -4.35 2.35
CA LEU A 37 14.86 -4.08 3.67
C LEU A 37 14.27 -5.01 4.74
N ILE A 38 12.93 -5.18 4.75
CA ILE A 38 12.28 -6.08 5.70
C ILE A 38 12.64 -7.54 5.43
N ALA A 39 12.76 -7.95 4.16
CA ALA A 39 13.19 -9.30 3.81
C ALA A 39 14.62 -9.61 4.29
N ARG A 40 15.54 -8.64 4.19
CA ARG A 40 16.90 -8.76 4.74
C ARG A 40 16.87 -8.89 6.27
N LEU A 41 16.06 -8.09 6.95
CA LEU A 41 15.89 -8.15 8.41
C LEU A 41 15.25 -9.46 8.86
N ALA A 42 14.23 -9.94 8.13
CA ALA A 42 13.58 -11.22 8.40
C ALA A 42 14.59 -12.38 8.33
N LYS A 43 15.51 -12.35 7.36
CA LYS A 43 16.58 -13.34 7.24
C LYS A 43 17.52 -13.33 8.45
N SER A 44 17.87 -12.16 9.00
CA SER A 44 18.75 -12.10 10.17
C SER A 44 18.11 -12.62 11.46
N ILE A 45 16.78 -12.58 11.57
CA ILE A 45 16.03 -13.07 12.73
C ILE A 45 15.40 -14.45 12.50
N HIS A 46 15.78 -15.16 11.43
CA HIS A 46 15.22 -16.47 11.03
C HIS A 46 13.68 -16.46 10.87
N PHE A 47 13.09 -15.31 10.52
CA PHE A 47 11.66 -15.21 10.30
C PHE A 47 11.30 -15.81 8.93
N PRO A 48 10.23 -16.63 8.85
CA PRO A 48 9.82 -17.28 7.61
C PRO A 48 9.37 -16.26 6.55
N LEU A 49 10.10 -16.20 5.43
CA LEU A 49 9.85 -15.27 4.33
C LEU A 49 8.46 -15.44 3.69
N ALA A 50 7.89 -16.65 3.75
CA ALA A 50 6.54 -16.93 3.28
C ALA A 50 5.48 -16.08 4.03
N HIS A 51 5.64 -15.94 5.35
CA HIS A 51 4.73 -15.12 6.14
C HIS A 51 4.88 -13.64 5.85
N LEU A 52 6.12 -13.18 5.60
CA LEU A 52 6.38 -11.80 5.22
C LEU A 52 5.73 -11.47 3.87
N THR A 53 5.92 -12.34 2.88
CA THR A 53 5.36 -12.15 1.52
C THR A 53 3.83 -12.12 1.56
N ASN A 54 3.21 -13.03 2.29
CA ASN A 54 1.76 -13.04 2.49
C ASN A 54 1.28 -11.77 3.16
N LEU A 55 1.95 -11.34 4.23
CA LEU A 55 1.61 -10.10 4.93
C LEU A 55 1.69 -8.89 4.00
N THR A 56 2.81 -8.73 3.29
CA THR A 56 2.98 -7.63 2.32
C THR A 56 1.88 -7.65 1.25
N PHE A 57 1.56 -8.82 0.70
CA PHE A 57 0.52 -8.96 -0.32
C PHE A 57 -0.85 -8.51 0.20
N TYR A 58 -1.27 -9.00 1.37
CA TYR A 58 -2.53 -8.59 1.99
C TYR A 58 -2.52 -7.10 2.34
N THR A 59 -1.43 -6.57 2.91
CA THR A 59 -1.30 -5.15 3.25
C THR A 59 -1.45 -4.26 2.02
N VAL A 60 -0.88 -4.63 0.87
CA VAL A 60 -1.04 -3.86 -0.37
C VAL A 60 -2.50 -3.87 -0.82
N ILE A 61 -3.15 -5.03 -0.90
CA ILE A 61 -4.53 -5.15 -1.38
C ILE A 61 -5.49 -4.37 -0.48
N PHE A 62 -5.47 -4.64 0.82
CA PHE A 62 -6.34 -3.97 1.78
C PHE A 62 -5.97 -2.50 1.96
N GLY A 63 -4.70 -2.13 1.78
CA GLY A 63 -4.25 -0.74 1.74
C GLY A 63 -4.89 0.03 0.59
N PHE A 64 -4.87 -0.52 -0.64
CA PHE A 64 -5.55 0.10 -1.78
C PHE A 64 -7.06 0.21 -1.58
N LEU A 65 -7.70 -0.84 -1.05
CA LEU A 65 -9.14 -0.83 -0.74
C LEU A 65 -9.48 0.20 0.34
N GLY A 66 -8.71 0.25 1.42
CA GLY A 66 -8.91 1.21 2.51
C GLY A 66 -8.67 2.64 2.08
N ALA A 67 -7.67 2.86 1.22
CA ALA A 67 -7.39 4.17 0.64
C ALA A 67 -8.57 4.68 -0.20
N ARG A 68 -9.24 3.79 -0.94
CA ARG A 68 -10.45 4.13 -1.70
C ARG A 68 -11.66 4.33 -0.80
N ALA A 69 -11.91 3.40 0.12
CA ALA A 69 -13.03 3.49 1.05
C ALA A 69 -12.98 4.77 1.89
N PHE A 70 -11.80 5.15 2.39
CA PHE A 70 -11.62 6.36 3.17
C PHE A 70 -11.90 7.62 2.36
N TYR A 71 -11.41 7.69 1.11
CA TYR A 71 -11.70 8.81 0.22
C TYR A 71 -13.20 8.99 -0.01
N VAL A 72 -13.89 7.88 -0.32
CA VAL A 72 -15.32 7.87 -0.60
C VAL A 72 -16.15 8.22 0.63
N LEU A 73 -15.79 7.72 1.81
CA LEU A 73 -16.56 7.90 3.05
C LEU A 73 -16.32 9.25 3.73
N PHE A 74 -15.10 9.78 3.68
CA PHE A 74 -14.73 10.97 4.46
C PHE A 74 -14.49 12.22 3.64
N ILE A 75 -14.12 12.10 2.36
CA ILE A 75 -13.79 13.26 1.52
C ILE A 75 -14.95 13.59 0.60
N GLU A 76 -15.47 12.60 -0.14
CA GLU A 76 -16.47 12.83 -1.20
C GLU A 76 -17.80 12.09 -0.96
N TRP A 77 -18.23 11.99 0.29
CA TRP A 77 -19.46 11.28 0.64
C TRP A 77 -20.70 11.83 -0.06
N SER A 78 -20.82 13.17 -0.17
CA SER A 78 -21.95 13.83 -0.83
C SER A 78 -22.08 13.38 -2.29
N TYR A 79 -20.97 13.34 -3.03
CA TYR A 79 -20.93 12.93 -4.43
C TYR A 79 -21.20 11.42 -4.61
N TYR A 80 -20.58 10.57 -3.80
CA TYR A 80 -20.71 9.12 -3.95
C TYR A 80 -22.01 8.54 -3.37
N SER A 81 -22.68 9.25 -2.45
CA SER A 81 -23.98 8.86 -1.91
C SER A 81 -25.07 8.81 -3.00
N THR A 82 -24.94 9.66 -4.02
CA THR A 82 -25.84 9.71 -5.18
C THR A 82 -25.33 8.89 -6.36
N ASN A 83 -24.02 8.64 -6.46
CA ASN A 83 -23.38 7.91 -7.56
C ASN A 83 -22.64 6.66 -7.07
N THR A 84 -23.38 5.71 -6.47
CA THR A 84 -22.82 4.51 -5.82
C THR A 84 -22.04 3.62 -6.79
N GLY A 85 -22.37 3.65 -8.10
CA GLY A 85 -21.65 2.90 -9.14
C GLY A 85 -20.24 3.41 -9.45
N GLU A 86 -19.89 4.62 -9.03
CA GLU A 86 -18.56 5.22 -9.29
C GLU A 86 -17.55 4.94 -8.18
N ILE A 87 -18.00 4.34 -7.07
CA ILE A 87 -17.15 4.01 -5.92
C ILE A 87 -15.99 3.09 -6.31
N LEU A 88 -16.20 2.18 -7.26
CA LEU A 88 -15.18 1.22 -7.71
C LEU A 88 -14.28 1.74 -8.84
N LYS A 89 -14.52 2.94 -9.37
CA LYS A 89 -13.72 3.51 -10.48
C LYS A 89 -12.38 4.06 -9.97
N PHE A 90 -11.46 3.18 -9.61
CA PHE A 90 -10.13 3.55 -9.08
C PHE A 90 -9.23 4.28 -10.09
N TRP A 91 -9.52 4.16 -11.39
CA TRP A 91 -8.76 4.83 -12.46
C TRP A 91 -9.12 6.31 -12.66
N GLN A 92 -10.23 6.79 -12.09
CA GLN A 92 -10.58 8.22 -12.13
C GLN A 92 -9.83 9.05 -11.07
N GLY A 93 -8.96 8.42 -10.28
CA GLY A 93 -8.30 9.04 -9.12
C GLY A 93 -9.14 8.91 -7.85
N GLY A 94 -8.82 9.72 -6.84
CA GLY A 94 -9.53 9.71 -5.54
C GLY A 94 -9.08 8.57 -4.64
N ILE A 95 -7.79 8.59 -4.26
CA ILE A 95 -7.20 7.64 -3.32
C ILE A 95 -6.64 8.46 -2.15
N SER A 96 -7.04 8.13 -0.92
CA SER A 96 -6.54 8.78 0.29
C SER A 96 -5.39 7.99 0.89
N ILE A 97 -4.23 8.63 1.08
CA ILE A 97 -3.07 7.98 1.70
C ILE A 97 -3.35 7.60 3.16
N GLN A 98 -4.16 8.41 3.86
CA GLN A 98 -4.57 8.17 5.24
C GLN A 98 -5.35 6.86 5.35
N GLY A 99 -6.31 6.64 4.43
CA GLY A 99 -7.06 5.38 4.37
C GLY A 99 -6.17 4.17 4.12
N GLY A 100 -5.16 4.32 3.26
CA GLY A 100 -4.20 3.24 2.98
C GLY A 100 -3.34 2.89 4.19
N ILE A 101 -2.85 3.90 4.91
CA ILE A 101 -2.05 3.70 6.13
C ILE A 101 -2.89 3.04 7.22
N ILE A 102 -4.12 3.51 7.46
CA ILE A 102 -5.02 2.98 8.49
C ILE A 102 -5.36 1.51 8.19
N ALA A 103 -5.78 1.21 6.95
CA ALA A 103 -6.12 -0.16 6.58
C ALA A 103 -4.89 -1.09 6.57
N GLY A 104 -3.74 -0.61 6.09
CA GLY A 104 -2.50 -1.36 6.14
C GLY A 104 -2.07 -1.70 7.58
N ALA A 105 -2.14 -0.72 8.49
CA ALA A 105 -1.85 -0.93 9.90
C ALA A 105 -2.83 -1.92 10.55
N PHE A 106 -4.12 -1.84 10.21
CA PHE A 106 -5.14 -2.77 10.69
C PHE A 106 -4.85 -4.22 10.25
N VAL A 107 -4.45 -4.43 8.99
CA VAL A 107 -4.08 -5.75 8.47
C VAL A 107 -2.87 -6.31 9.19
N VAL A 108 -1.83 -5.49 9.39
CA VAL A 108 -0.63 -5.89 10.13
C VAL A 108 -0.97 -6.27 11.56
N TRP A 109 -1.81 -5.47 12.23
CA TRP A 109 -2.27 -5.77 13.58
C TRP A 109 -3.06 -7.08 13.64
N GLN A 110 -4.01 -7.28 12.73
CA GLN A 110 -4.82 -8.51 12.69
C GLN A 110 -3.96 -9.75 12.41
N TYR A 111 -3.03 -9.65 11.45
CA TYR A 111 -2.12 -10.73 11.10
C TYR A 111 -1.14 -11.05 12.25
N ALA A 112 -0.63 -10.02 12.95
CA ALA A 112 0.22 -10.20 14.12
C ALA A 112 -0.50 -10.94 15.25
N ARG A 113 -1.79 -10.64 15.50
CA ARG A 113 -2.60 -11.38 16.48
C ARG A 113 -2.79 -12.84 16.10
N HIS A 114 -3.04 -13.14 14.82
CA HIS A 114 -3.17 -14.51 14.36
C HIS A 114 -1.83 -15.28 14.38
N PHE A 115 -0.72 -14.60 14.11
CA PHE A 115 0.61 -15.21 14.10
C PHE A 115 1.16 -15.46 15.51
N SER A 116 0.96 -14.52 16.44
CA SER A 116 1.41 -14.66 17.83
C SER A 116 0.76 -15.83 18.57
N GLY A 117 -0.43 -16.28 18.13
CA GLY A 117 -1.07 -17.50 18.64
C GLY A 117 -0.40 -18.81 18.19
N LYS A 118 0.40 -18.79 17.11
CA LYS A 118 1.08 -19.98 16.57
C LYS A 118 2.51 -20.16 17.06
N ILE A 119 3.23 -19.08 17.35
CA ILE A 119 4.62 -19.16 17.89
C ILE A 119 4.62 -19.82 19.28
N LYS A 120 3.61 -19.56 20.12
CA LYS A 120 3.49 -20.17 21.45
C LYS A 120 3.40 -21.71 21.41
N ASN A 121 3.03 -22.29 20.27
CA ASN A 121 2.93 -23.75 20.09
C ASN A 121 4.14 -24.37 19.37
N GLN A 122 5.14 -23.60 18.95
CA GLN A 122 6.34 -24.11 18.26
C GLN A 122 7.60 -24.14 19.14
N GLU A 123 7.53 -23.67 20.40
CA GLU A 123 8.61 -23.84 21.39
C GLU A 123 8.61 -25.22 22.07
N VAL A 124 7.77 -26.17 21.64
CA VAL A 124 7.69 -27.53 22.20
C VAL A 124 8.07 -28.58 21.16
N VAL A 125 9.31 -28.55 20.66
CA VAL A 125 10.00 -29.79 20.25
C VAL A 125 11.50 -29.60 20.55
N PRO A 126 12.10 -30.45 21.40
CA PRO A 126 13.51 -30.37 21.78
C PRO A 126 14.49 -30.66 20.63
#